data_AF-A0AA36MM31-F1
#
_entry.id   AF-A0AA36MM31-F1
#
_cell.length_a   1.000
_cell.length_b   1.000
_cell.length_c   1.000
_cell.angle_alpha   90.00
_cell.angle_beta   90.00
_cell.angle_gamma   90.00
#
_symmetry.space_group_name_H-M   'P 1'
#
loop_
_entity.id
_entity.type
_entity.pdbx_description
1 polymer ?
#
loop_
_entity_poly.entity_id
_entity_poly.type
_entity_poly.pdbx_seq_one_letter_code
_entity_poly.pdbx_strand_id
1 'polypeptide(L)'
;MAPKKGTKRAAAAEVTLTPEAKRMKETFRKYGVVEAEYDGVVEALQHPAAELPASVRQMLVAMLPEGICVPVNERHQYQEAHVKMLQETLESIVSRLQSSAGLASEEVQRVEASKGELQAKAQECEEALASAASEAMAKKELLADVTRAVLAAKTALAEKEKLQKEGDASYLSAQQEKTVVEEAVAQEFRLLRDGDTEGEEAKAHYKKLETLAGKIGFEASLMTALPTSMLKKPADRGSFDAMVVAQLQEGLGKRLAQLGEQLSAGAPLAQQRQEATQQAAKELEAAKEKQQEAAEAYQASLEAQKQRQAELEAAKKEVKSVEPRLKATLKAQKEAEDELKHFREYNLACFEKLRDHSAENPKETLLANAQRELAEAAALEAAEAGA
;
A
#
# COMPACT_ATOMS: atom_id res chain seq x y z
N MET A 1 -1.58 73.45 -55.58
CA MET A 1 -0.35 74.19 -55.28
C MET A 1 0.83 73.21 -55.30
N ALA A 2 1.75 73.34 -56.27
CA ALA A 2 3.15 72.94 -56.03
C ALA A 2 3.73 73.88 -54.95
N PRO A 3 4.71 73.47 -54.10
CA PRO A 3 6.12 73.23 -54.46
C PRO A 3 6.75 72.03 -53.66
N LYS A 4 8.01 71.57 -53.73
CA LYS A 4 9.28 72.03 -54.32
C LYS A 4 10.22 70.80 -54.48
N LYS A 5 11.02 70.80 -55.55
CA LYS A 5 12.14 69.88 -55.81
C LYS A 5 13.25 70.01 -54.77
N GLY A 6 13.78 68.86 -54.35
CA GLY A 6 15.21 68.53 -54.37
C GLY A 6 16.06 68.84 -53.14
N THR A 7 16.51 67.80 -52.43
CA THR A 7 17.90 67.75 -51.93
C THR A 7 18.40 66.30 -51.76
N LYS A 8 19.50 66.03 -52.46
CA LYS A 8 20.58 65.04 -52.27
C LYS A 8 20.40 63.88 -51.28
N ARG A 9 20.66 62.67 -51.82
CA ARG A 9 21.17 61.48 -51.13
C ARG A 9 22.22 61.85 -50.08
N ALA A 10 21.92 61.61 -48.80
CA ALA A 10 22.93 61.51 -47.75
C ALA A 10 23.45 60.08 -47.72
N ALA A 11 24.77 59.97 -47.85
CA ALA A 11 25.53 58.73 -47.82
C ALA A 11 25.36 58.00 -46.48
N ALA A 12 25.50 56.68 -46.52
CA ALA A 12 25.59 55.81 -45.36
C ALA A 12 26.59 56.39 -44.33
N ALA A 13 26.16 56.46 -43.08
CA ALA A 13 27.03 56.83 -41.97
C ALA A 13 28.17 55.79 -41.88
N GLU A 14 29.39 56.21 -42.20
CA GLU A 14 30.61 55.47 -41.88
C GLU A 14 30.69 55.34 -40.35
N VAL A 15 30.61 54.10 -39.87
CA VAL A 15 30.93 53.77 -38.48
C VAL A 15 32.42 54.04 -38.29
N THR A 16 32.76 55.11 -37.58
CA THR A 16 34.14 55.47 -37.26
C THR A 16 34.70 54.50 -36.22
N LEU A 17 35.49 53.53 -36.68
CA LEU A 17 36.22 52.58 -35.84
C LEU A 17 37.25 53.29 -34.94
N THR A 18 37.35 52.86 -33.68
CA THR A 18 38.35 53.35 -32.72
C THR A 18 39.79 53.07 -33.21
N PRO A 19 40.81 53.85 -32.76
CA PRO A 19 42.20 53.64 -33.18
C PRO A 19 42.72 52.21 -32.91
N GLU A 20 42.28 51.59 -31.83
CA GLU A 20 42.63 50.21 -31.45
C GLU A 20 41.97 49.17 -32.38
N ALA A 21 40.71 49.38 -32.76
CA ALA A 21 40.03 48.51 -33.71
C ALA A 21 40.63 48.59 -35.13
N LYS A 22 41.13 49.76 -35.54
CA LYS A 22 41.88 49.91 -36.80
C LYS A 22 43.19 49.11 -36.77
N ARG A 23 43.95 49.20 -35.67
CA ARG A 23 45.20 48.44 -35.48
C ARG A 23 44.96 46.94 -35.49
N MET A 24 43.91 46.44 -34.80
CA MET A 24 43.58 45.01 -34.85
C MET A 24 43.27 44.53 -36.27
N LYS A 25 42.48 45.28 -37.05
CA LYS A 25 42.18 44.90 -38.44
C LYS A 25 43.40 44.93 -39.35
N GLU A 26 44.32 45.86 -39.12
CA GLU A 26 45.63 45.88 -39.80
C GLU A 26 46.45 44.64 -39.45
N THR A 27 46.49 44.24 -38.17
CA THR A 27 47.16 43.02 -37.71
C THR A 27 46.54 41.76 -38.34
N PHE A 28 45.21 41.66 -38.39
CA PHE A 28 44.54 40.53 -39.01
C PHE A 28 44.86 40.43 -40.50
N ARG A 29 44.83 41.56 -41.21
CA ARG A 29 45.20 41.60 -42.63
C ARG A 29 46.67 41.29 -42.86
N LYS A 30 47.56 41.73 -41.97
CA LYS A 30 49.01 41.52 -42.07
C LYS A 30 49.37 40.04 -41.92
N TYR A 31 48.76 39.35 -40.97
CA TYR A 31 49.10 37.96 -40.62
C TYR A 31 48.05 36.93 -41.05
N GLY A 32 47.08 37.32 -41.89
CA GLY A 32 46.07 36.37 -42.40
C GLY A 32 45.15 35.77 -41.34
N VAL A 33 44.95 36.45 -40.20
CA VAL A 33 44.12 35.97 -39.09
C VAL A 33 42.64 36.15 -39.42
N VAL A 34 41.86 35.10 -39.23
CA VAL A 34 40.40 35.16 -39.36
C VAL A 34 39.80 35.76 -38.09
N GLU A 35 38.98 36.82 -38.23
CA GLU A 35 38.35 37.53 -37.11
C GLU A 35 37.55 36.58 -36.19
N ALA A 36 36.84 35.60 -36.77
CA ALA A 36 36.11 34.59 -36.00
C ALA A 36 36.99 33.63 -35.17
N GLU A 37 38.25 33.40 -35.58
CA GLU A 37 39.20 32.58 -34.82
C GLU A 37 39.81 33.37 -33.67
N TYR A 38 40.04 34.68 -33.89
CA TYR A 38 40.43 35.59 -32.82
C TYR A 38 39.33 35.73 -31.77
N ASP A 39 38.08 35.93 -32.21
CA ASP A 39 36.92 36.09 -31.32
C ASP A 39 36.69 34.84 -30.46
N GLY A 40 36.88 33.64 -31.02
CA GLY A 40 36.81 32.39 -30.26
C GLY A 40 37.84 32.30 -29.13
N VAL A 41 39.07 32.79 -29.34
CA VAL A 41 40.09 32.85 -28.27
C VAL A 41 39.76 33.91 -27.22
N VAL A 42 39.18 35.04 -27.62
CA VAL A 42 38.70 36.07 -26.69
C VAL A 42 37.55 35.53 -25.83
N GLU A 43 36.57 34.86 -26.44
CA GLU A 43 35.46 34.19 -25.75
C GLU A 43 35.99 33.19 -24.71
N ALA A 44 36.96 32.37 -25.11
CA ALA A 44 37.57 31.37 -24.25
C ALA A 44 38.24 31.97 -23.00
N LEU A 45 38.95 33.10 -23.14
CA LEU A 45 39.61 33.79 -22.02
C LEU A 45 38.63 34.56 -21.14
N GLN A 46 37.50 34.97 -21.69
CA GLN A 46 36.42 35.62 -20.95
C GLN A 46 35.52 34.62 -20.21
N HIS A 47 35.68 33.33 -20.48
CA HIS A 47 34.88 32.28 -19.87
C HIS A 47 34.91 32.33 -18.33
N PRO A 48 33.76 32.21 -17.63
CA PRO A 48 33.71 32.26 -16.17
C PRO A 48 34.61 31.23 -15.48
N ALA A 49 34.72 30.04 -16.07
CA ALA A 49 35.60 28.98 -15.60
C ALA A 49 37.10 29.28 -15.72
N ALA A 50 37.53 30.46 -16.20
CA ALA A 50 38.93 30.88 -16.12
C ALA A 50 39.36 31.14 -14.67
N GLU A 51 38.43 31.57 -13.81
CA GLU A 51 38.68 31.99 -12.41
C GLU A 51 39.81 33.02 -12.24
N LEU A 52 40.16 33.73 -13.31
CA LEU A 52 41.14 34.80 -13.28
C LEU A 52 40.50 36.10 -12.77
N PRO A 53 41.25 36.99 -12.10
CA PRO A 53 40.77 38.35 -11.87
C PRO A 53 40.43 39.06 -13.18
N ALA A 54 39.42 39.92 -13.18
CA ALA A 54 38.97 40.63 -14.39
C ALA A 54 40.11 41.43 -15.06
N SER A 55 41.00 42.02 -14.27
CA SER A 55 42.19 42.73 -14.75
C SER A 55 43.17 41.81 -15.50
N VAL A 56 43.33 40.57 -15.04
CA VAL A 56 44.21 39.58 -15.68
C VAL A 56 43.60 39.10 -17.00
N ARG A 57 42.28 38.87 -17.05
CA ARG A 57 41.60 38.55 -18.32
C ARG A 57 41.74 39.67 -19.35
N GLN A 58 41.54 40.92 -18.94
CA GLN A 58 41.67 42.08 -19.83
C GLN A 58 43.10 42.23 -20.36
N MET A 59 44.10 42.01 -19.50
CA MET A 59 45.50 42.00 -19.90
C MET A 59 45.78 40.90 -20.93
N LEU A 60 45.36 39.66 -20.68
CA LEU A 60 45.58 38.54 -21.61
C LEU A 60 44.92 38.79 -22.97
N VAL A 61 43.70 39.33 -22.98
CA VAL A 61 42.99 39.71 -24.21
C VAL A 61 43.72 40.83 -24.97
N ALA A 62 44.21 41.86 -24.27
CA ALA A 62 44.94 42.96 -24.89
C ALA A 62 46.26 42.52 -25.51
N MET A 63 46.86 41.44 -25.02
CA MET A 63 48.11 40.89 -25.53
C MET A 63 47.93 39.92 -26.71
N LEU A 64 46.69 39.53 -27.06
CA LEU A 64 46.43 38.60 -28.16
C LEU A 64 46.92 39.10 -29.53
N PRO A 65 46.67 40.36 -29.96
CA PRO A 65 47.06 40.82 -31.29
C PRO A 65 48.57 40.81 -31.54
N GLU A 66 49.37 41.03 -30.50
CA GLU A 66 50.84 41.04 -30.60
C GLU A 66 51.48 39.68 -30.25
N GLY A 67 50.67 38.71 -29.80
CA GLY A 67 51.10 37.37 -29.42
C GLY A 67 50.62 36.32 -30.41
N ILE A 68 49.43 35.76 -30.15
CA ILE A 68 48.91 34.60 -30.87
C ILE A 68 48.62 34.87 -32.35
N CYS A 69 48.33 36.14 -32.71
CA CYS A 69 48.12 36.55 -34.10
C CYS A 69 49.42 36.62 -34.92
N VAL A 70 50.60 36.63 -34.28
CA VAL A 70 51.88 36.57 -34.99
C VAL A 70 52.12 35.11 -35.40
N PRO A 71 52.50 34.82 -36.66
CA PRO A 71 52.74 33.46 -37.12
C PRO A 71 53.86 32.77 -36.33
N VAL A 72 53.74 31.46 -36.10
CA VAL A 72 54.62 30.67 -35.24
C VAL A 72 56.10 30.80 -35.61
N ASN A 73 56.41 30.89 -36.91
CA ASN A 73 57.75 31.07 -37.44
C ASN A 73 58.31 32.50 -37.32
N GLU A 74 57.48 33.47 -36.96
CA GLU A 74 57.85 34.89 -36.75
C GLU A 74 57.77 35.30 -35.27
N ARG A 75 57.37 34.41 -34.37
CA ARG A 75 57.23 34.71 -32.93
C ARG A 75 58.60 34.85 -32.26
N HIS A 76 58.74 35.89 -31.45
CA HIS A 76 59.84 36.04 -30.49
C HIS A 76 59.56 35.18 -29.24
N GLN A 77 60.62 34.75 -28.53
CA GLN A 77 60.56 34.01 -27.26
C GLN A 77 59.52 34.53 -26.23
N TYR A 78 59.28 35.85 -26.15
CA TYR A 78 58.29 36.43 -25.22
C TYR A 78 56.85 36.23 -25.71
N GLN A 79 56.63 36.24 -27.02
CA GLN A 79 55.35 35.93 -27.64
C GLN A 79 55.04 34.44 -27.52
N GLU A 80 56.04 33.56 -27.67
CA GLU A 80 55.90 32.13 -27.40
C GLU A 80 55.54 31.85 -25.93
N ALA A 81 56.23 32.50 -24.99
CA ALA A 81 55.90 32.39 -23.56
C ALA A 81 54.46 32.85 -23.26
N HIS A 82 53.99 33.92 -23.90
CA HIS A 82 52.61 34.38 -23.78
C HIS A 82 51.61 33.36 -24.34
N VAL A 83 51.85 32.83 -25.55
CA VAL A 83 50.98 31.79 -26.14
C VAL A 83 50.92 30.54 -25.27
N LYS A 84 52.04 30.17 -24.64
CA LYS A 84 52.08 29.07 -23.67
C LYS A 84 51.21 29.36 -22.42
N MET A 85 51.27 30.58 -21.87
CA MET A 85 50.40 30.97 -20.74
C MET A 85 48.91 30.93 -21.12
N LEU A 86 48.56 31.30 -22.35
CA LEU A 86 47.20 31.16 -22.88
C LEU A 86 46.80 29.69 -22.95
N GLN A 87 47.68 28.82 -23.47
CA GLN A 87 47.43 27.38 -23.52
C GLN A 87 47.15 26.81 -22.13
N GLU A 88 48.02 27.09 -21.15
CA GLU A 88 47.86 26.62 -19.76
C GLU A 88 46.53 27.13 -19.14
N THR A 89 46.13 28.36 -19.45
CA THR A 89 44.85 28.93 -19.01
C THR A 89 43.66 28.19 -19.62
N LEU A 90 43.70 27.92 -20.93
CA LEU A 90 42.63 27.22 -21.64
C LEU A 90 42.54 25.75 -21.20
N GLU A 91 43.67 25.07 -21.01
CA GLU A 91 43.72 23.71 -20.45
C GLU A 91 43.11 23.64 -19.03
N SER A 92 43.39 24.64 -18.19
CA SER A 92 42.76 24.76 -16.88
C SER A 92 41.24 24.92 -16.97
N ILE A 93 40.74 25.73 -17.91
CA ILE A 93 39.30 25.89 -18.16
C ILE A 93 38.68 24.56 -18.61
N VAL A 94 39.31 23.85 -19.55
CA VAL A 94 38.86 22.53 -20.01
C VAL A 94 38.78 21.56 -18.84
N SER A 95 39.80 21.50 -18.00
CA SER A 95 39.81 20.63 -16.81
C SER A 95 38.65 20.92 -15.86
N ARG A 96 38.34 22.21 -15.62
CA ARG A 96 37.20 22.61 -14.78
C ARG A 96 35.85 22.28 -15.43
N LEU A 97 35.68 22.54 -16.73
CA LEU A 97 34.46 22.17 -17.45
C LEU A 97 34.24 20.65 -17.47
N GLN A 98 35.30 19.87 -17.64
CA GLN A 98 35.26 18.41 -17.49
C GLN A 98 34.84 18.00 -16.08
N SER A 99 35.40 18.63 -15.05
CA SER A 99 35.02 18.37 -13.67
C SER A 99 33.56 18.73 -13.42
N SER A 100 33.06 19.84 -13.96
CA SER A 100 31.66 20.27 -13.85
C SER A 100 30.71 19.25 -14.50
N ALA A 101 31.00 18.82 -15.72
CA ALA A 101 30.23 17.78 -16.40
C ALA A 101 30.27 16.44 -15.65
N GLY A 102 31.42 16.07 -15.09
CA GLY A 102 31.57 14.90 -14.23
C GLY A 102 30.69 14.94 -12.98
N LEU A 103 30.73 16.06 -12.23
CA LEU A 103 29.89 16.25 -11.05
C LEU A 103 28.39 16.24 -11.39
N ALA A 104 28.00 16.83 -12.51
CA ALA A 104 26.61 16.81 -12.97
C ALA A 104 26.16 15.38 -13.34
N SER A 105 27.04 14.59 -13.96
CA SER A 105 26.79 13.17 -14.25
C SER A 105 26.65 12.34 -12.96
N GLU A 106 27.53 12.55 -11.98
CA GLU A 106 27.43 11.91 -10.66
C GLU A 106 26.12 12.26 -9.95
N GLU A 107 25.67 13.52 -10.03
CA GLU A 107 24.40 13.94 -9.45
C GLU A 107 23.20 13.25 -10.11
N VAL A 108 23.21 13.09 -11.42
CA VAL A 108 22.18 12.32 -12.15
C VAL A 108 22.16 10.88 -11.64
N GLN A 109 23.31 10.21 -11.58
CA GLN A 109 23.39 8.84 -11.08
C GLN A 109 22.86 8.71 -9.65
N ARG A 110 23.18 9.68 -8.77
CA ARG A 110 22.69 9.71 -7.40
C ARG A 110 21.17 9.84 -7.32
N VAL A 111 20.58 10.72 -8.12
CA VAL A 111 19.13 10.92 -8.15
C VAL A 111 18.41 9.72 -8.77
N GLU A 112 18.98 9.10 -9.80
CA GLU A 112 18.47 7.87 -10.41
C GLU A 112 18.51 6.69 -9.42
N ALA A 113 19.61 6.52 -8.68
CA ALA A 113 19.70 5.52 -7.63
C ALA A 113 18.62 5.72 -6.55
N SER A 114 18.46 6.95 -6.06
CA SER A 114 17.41 7.29 -5.10
C SER A 114 16.00 7.03 -5.65
N LYS A 115 15.75 7.34 -6.93
CA LYS A 115 14.49 7.00 -7.59
C LYS A 115 14.26 5.48 -7.63
N GLY A 116 15.30 4.71 -7.97
CA GLY A 116 15.26 3.25 -7.99
C GLY A 116 14.89 2.65 -6.63
N GLU A 117 15.51 3.13 -5.54
CA GLU A 117 15.19 2.72 -4.17
C GLU A 117 13.73 3.02 -3.81
N LEU A 118 13.22 4.21 -4.15
CA LEU A 118 11.83 4.57 -3.90
C LEU A 118 10.84 3.75 -4.73
N GLN A 119 11.20 3.40 -5.98
CA GLN A 119 10.40 2.52 -6.82
C GLN A 119 10.35 1.09 -6.26
N ALA A 120 11.48 0.56 -5.79
CA ALA A 120 11.52 -0.72 -5.10
C ALA A 120 10.62 -0.73 -3.86
N LYS A 121 10.72 0.33 -3.02
CA LYS A 121 9.83 0.49 -1.86
C LYS A 121 8.34 0.56 -2.25
N ALA A 122 8.00 1.26 -3.34
CA ALA A 122 6.63 1.32 -3.83
C ALA A 122 6.12 -0.06 -4.28
N GLN A 123 6.97 -0.87 -4.91
CA GLN A 123 6.65 -2.24 -5.29
C GLN A 123 6.46 -3.13 -4.06
N GLU A 124 7.33 -3.04 -3.05
CA GLU A 124 7.17 -3.77 -1.78
C GLU A 124 5.84 -3.41 -1.09
N CYS A 125 5.46 -2.12 -1.07
CA CYS A 125 4.16 -1.69 -0.54
C CYS A 125 2.98 -2.25 -1.35
N GLU A 126 3.12 -2.38 -2.67
CA GLU A 126 2.08 -2.95 -3.55
C GLU A 126 1.88 -4.45 -3.30
N GLU A 127 2.98 -5.20 -3.17
CA GLU A 127 2.97 -6.62 -2.81
C GLU A 127 2.37 -6.83 -1.40
N ALA A 128 2.75 -5.99 -0.44
CA ALA A 128 2.19 -6.02 0.92
C ALA A 128 0.68 -5.72 0.94
N LEU A 129 0.21 -4.77 0.12
CA LEU A 129 -1.22 -4.50 -0.03
C LEU A 129 -1.96 -5.68 -0.66
N ALA A 130 -1.40 -6.30 -1.69
CA ALA A 130 -1.99 -7.46 -2.34
C ALA A 130 -2.12 -8.65 -1.37
N SER A 131 -1.08 -8.90 -0.57
CA SER A 131 -1.10 -9.90 0.49
C SER A 131 -2.18 -9.59 1.55
N ALA A 132 -2.24 -8.35 2.05
CA ALA A 132 -3.25 -7.94 3.03
C ALA A 132 -4.69 -8.05 2.48
N ALA A 133 -4.90 -7.75 1.20
CA ALA A 133 -6.19 -7.91 0.54
C ALA A 133 -6.61 -9.38 0.43
N SER A 134 -5.67 -10.28 0.12
CA SER A 134 -5.92 -11.73 0.09
C SER A 134 -6.28 -12.27 1.48
N GLU A 135 -5.55 -11.85 2.53
CA GLU A 135 -5.87 -12.21 3.91
C GLU A 135 -7.25 -11.73 4.34
N ALA A 136 -7.61 -10.48 4.00
CA ALA A 136 -8.93 -9.94 4.31
C ALA A 136 -10.05 -10.74 3.64
N MET A 137 -9.83 -11.19 2.39
CA MET A 137 -10.77 -12.05 1.68
C MET A 137 -10.91 -13.42 2.36
N ALA A 138 -9.79 -14.07 2.72
CA ALA A 138 -9.82 -15.35 3.42
C ALA A 138 -10.55 -15.26 4.79
N LYS A 139 -10.31 -14.19 5.56
CA LYS A 139 -11.00 -13.98 6.85
C LYS A 139 -12.49 -13.68 6.67
N LYS A 140 -12.87 -13.01 5.56
CA LYS A 140 -14.28 -12.81 5.21
C LYS A 140 -14.99 -14.13 4.91
N GLU A 141 -14.35 -15.02 4.16
CA GLU A 141 -14.87 -16.35 3.86
C GLU A 141 -15.03 -17.18 5.14
N LEU A 142 -14.00 -17.18 6.00
CA LEU A 142 -14.08 -17.83 7.31
C LEU A 142 -15.25 -17.28 8.15
N LEU A 143 -15.42 -15.96 8.21
CA LEU A 143 -16.54 -15.33 8.93
C LEU A 143 -17.90 -15.79 8.37
N ALA A 144 -18.02 -15.94 7.05
CA ALA A 144 -19.24 -16.44 6.43
C ALA A 144 -19.52 -17.91 6.83
N ASP A 145 -18.48 -18.76 6.84
CA ASP A 145 -18.61 -20.17 7.20
C ASP A 145 -18.98 -20.36 8.67
N VAL A 146 -18.33 -19.65 9.60
CA VAL A 146 -18.69 -19.72 11.03
C VAL A 146 -20.07 -19.14 11.29
N THR A 147 -20.50 -18.13 10.53
CA THR A 147 -21.87 -17.60 10.62
C THR A 147 -22.91 -18.66 10.19
N ARG A 148 -22.63 -19.44 9.14
CA ARG A 148 -23.47 -20.59 8.76
C ARG A 148 -23.51 -21.65 9.87
N ALA A 149 -22.38 -21.91 10.52
CA ALA A 149 -22.32 -22.85 11.65
C ALA A 149 -23.18 -22.38 12.83
N VAL A 150 -23.20 -21.09 13.16
CA VAL A 150 -24.10 -20.52 14.19
C VAL A 150 -25.57 -20.73 13.83
N LEU A 151 -25.96 -20.51 12.56
CA LEU A 151 -27.33 -20.74 12.10
C LEU A 151 -27.73 -22.21 12.19
N ALA A 152 -26.83 -23.12 11.83
CA ALA A 152 -27.04 -24.56 11.94
C ALA A 152 -27.19 -24.98 13.41
N ALA A 153 -26.31 -24.53 14.30
CA ALA A 153 -26.38 -24.81 15.74
C ALA A 153 -27.65 -24.25 16.39
N LYS A 154 -28.10 -23.06 15.98
CA LYS A 154 -29.35 -22.46 16.44
C LYS A 154 -30.57 -23.30 16.04
N THR A 155 -30.57 -23.79 14.80
CA THR A 155 -31.63 -24.68 14.30
C THR A 155 -31.65 -26.00 15.07
N ALA A 156 -30.46 -26.60 15.27
CA ALA A 156 -30.31 -27.84 16.03
C ALA A 156 -30.80 -27.70 17.48
N LEU A 157 -30.45 -26.59 18.16
CA LEU A 157 -30.95 -26.32 19.51
C LEU A 157 -32.48 -26.24 19.54
N ALA A 158 -33.10 -25.49 18.62
CA ALA A 158 -34.56 -25.38 18.55
C ALA A 158 -35.25 -26.74 18.31
N GLU A 159 -34.66 -27.60 17.48
CA GLU A 159 -35.15 -28.97 17.28
C GLU A 159 -35.04 -29.81 18.56
N LYS A 160 -33.92 -29.74 19.31
CA LYS A 160 -33.75 -30.46 20.57
C LYS A 160 -34.70 -29.96 21.65
N GLU A 161 -34.89 -28.65 21.77
CA GLU A 161 -35.85 -28.05 22.71
C GLU A 161 -37.30 -28.50 22.40
N LYS A 162 -37.66 -28.55 21.11
CA LYS A 162 -38.97 -29.06 20.68
C LYS A 162 -39.13 -30.54 21.05
N LEU A 163 -38.14 -31.38 20.73
CA LEU A 163 -38.16 -32.81 21.08
C LEU A 163 -38.21 -33.04 22.59
N GLN A 164 -37.52 -32.22 23.37
CA GLN A 164 -37.58 -32.24 24.83
C GLN A 164 -38.99 -31.92 25.32
N LYS A 165 -39.56 -30.81 24.88
CA LYS A 165 -40.91 -30.38 25.28
C LYS A 165 -41.97 -31.42 24.93
N GLU A 166 -41.93 -31.96 23.72
CA GLU A 166 -42.89 -32.96 23.25
C GLU A 166 -42.70 -34.32 23.94
N GLY A 167 -41.44 -34.76 24.09
CA GLY A 167 -41.11 -36.05 24.70
C GLY A 167 -41.30 -36.10 26.22
N ASP A 168 -41.09 -34.96 26.91
CA ASP A 168 -41.19 -34.87 28.37
C ASP A 168 -42.63 -34.60 28.85
N ALA A 169 -43.57 -34.26 27.96
CA ALA A 169 -44.93 -33.86 28.35
C ALA A 169 -45.64 -34.92 29.22
N SER A 170 -45.59 -36.19 28.82
CA SER A 170 -46.18 -37.30 29.56
C SER A 170 -45.46 -37.58 30.88
N TYR A 171 -44.13 -37.45 30.89
CA TYR A 171 -43.31 -37.62 32.09
C TYR A 171 -43.61 -36.53 33.13
N LEU A 172 -43.65 -35.27 32.71
CA LEU A 172 -43.97 -34.12 33.56
C LEU A 172 -45.42 -34.17 34.08
N SER A 173 -46.38 -34.57 33.24
CA SER A 173 -47.76 -34.78 33.67
C SER A 173 -47.87 -35.88 34.73
N ALA A 174 -47.18 -37.01 34.53
CA ALA A 174 -47.16 -38.10 35.51
C ALA A 174 -46.48 -37.69 36.82
N GLN A 175 -45.45 -36.84 36.75
CA GLN A 175 -44.77 -36.32 37.93
C GLN A 175 -45.70 -35.44 38.75
N GLN A 176 -46.39 -34.50 38.10
CA GLN A 176 -47.36 -33.62 38.74
C GLN A 176 -48.53 -34.42 39.34
N GLU A 177 -49.07 -35.37 38.59
CA GLU A 177 -50.17 -36.21 39.07
C GLU A 177 -49.75 -37.05 40.28
N LYS A 178 -48.55 -37.65 40.24
CA LYS A 178 -48.03 -38.42 41.36
C LYS A 178 -47.91 -37.58 42.61
N THR A 179 -47.35 -36.37 42.53
CA THR A 179 -47.25 -35.45 43.67
C THR A 179 -48.63 -35.15 44.27
N VAL A 180 -49.62 -34.83 43.42
CA VAL A 180 -50.99 -34.54 43.89
C VAL A 180 -51.63 -35.75 44.58
N VAL A 181 -51.43 -36.96 44.04
CA VAL A 181 -51.97 -38.20 44.65
C VAL A 181 -51.24 -38.52 45.95
N GLU A 182 -49.91 -38.37 46.01
CA GLU A 182 -49.11 -38.59 47.23
C GLU A 182 -49.53 -37.63 48.35
N GLU A 183 -49.69 -36.35 48.05
CA GLU A 183 -50.17 -35.34 49.00
C GLU A 183 -51.57 -35.67 49.52
N ALA A 184 -52.50 -36.02 48.63
CA ALA A 184 -53.85 -36.40 49.00
C ALA A 184 -53.90 -37.67 49.85
N VAL A 185 -53.05 -38.66 49.56
CA VAL A 185 -52.94 -39.89 50.37
C VAL A 185 -52.35 -39.58 51.75
N ALA A 186 -51.30 -38.76 51.81
CA ALA A 186 -50.58 -38.45 53.03
C ALA A 186 -51.38 -37.55 54.00
N GLN A 187 -52.20 -36.64 53.46
CA GLN A 187 -52.97 -35.67 54.24
C GLN A 187 -54.46 -36.05 54.27
N GLU A 188 -55.15 -35.85 53.16
CA GLU A 188 -56.62 -35.89 53.06
C GLU A 188 -57.16 -37.28 53.41
N PHE A 189 -56.59 -38.33 52.82
CA PHE A 189 -57.01 -39.72 53.03
C PHE A 189 -56.63 -40.22 54.41
N ARG A 190 -55.43 -39.90 54.89
CA ARG A 190 -54.97 -40.32 56.21
C ARG A 190 -55.82 -39.72 57.33
N LEU A 191 -56.14 -38.42 57.24
CA LEU A 191 -56.98 -37.73 58.23
C LEU A 191 -58.38 -38.35 58.29
N LEU A 192 -59.00 -38.63 57.14
CA LEU A 192 -60.31 -39.27 57.12
C LEU A 192 -60.26 -40.76 57.50
N ARG A 193 -59.18 -41.49 57.17
CA ARG A 193 -59.08 -42.92 57.47
C ARG A 193 -58.81 -43.19 58.93
N ASP A 194 -57.84 -42.50 59.52
CA ASP A 194 -57.27 -42.78 60.86
C ASP A 194 -57.60 -41.71 61.90
N GLY A 195 -58.01 -40.51 61.47
CA GLY A 195 -58.27 -39.38 62.35
C GLY A 195 -59.70 -39.35 62.89
N ASP A 196 -59.91 -38.44 63.85
CA ASP A 196 -61.21 -38.19 64.49
C ASP A 196 -61.86 -36.89 63.97
N THR A 197 -61.52 -36.50 62.73
CA THR A 197 -62.07 -35.30 62.06
C THR A 197 -63.55 -35.48 61.75
N GLU A 198 -64.38 -34.51 62.14
CA GLU A 198 -65.83 -34.52 61.95
C GLU A 198 -66.36 -33.21 61.35
N GLY A 199 -67.65 -33.19 61.02
CA GLY A 199 -68.35 -31.98 60.64
C GLY A 199 -67.83 -31.36 59.35
N GLU A 200 -67.63 -30.04 59.35
CA GLU A 200 -67.22 -29.29 58.17
C GLU A 200 -65.77 -29.58 57.74
N GLU A 201 -64.88 -29.92 58.68
CA GLU A 201 -63.48 -30.28 58.36
C GLU A 201 -63.41 -31.60 57.60
N ALA A 202 -64.14 -32.63 58.04
CA ALA A 202 -64.23 -33.91 57.33
C ALA A 202 -64.81 -33.76 55.92
N LYS A 203 -65.84 -32.91 55.75
CA LYS A 203 -66.40 -32.61 54.42
C LYS A 203 -65.41 -31.90 53.51
N ALA A 204 -64.60 -30.98 54.04
CA ALA A 204 -63.59 -30.26 53.26
C ALA A 204 -62.49 -31.21 52.75
N HIS A 205 -61.98 -32.10 53.61
CA HIS A 205 -61.02 -33.13 53.22
C HIS A 205 -61.61 -34.11 52.21
N TYR A 206 -62.85 -34.55 52.43
CA TYR A 206 -63.55 -35.47 51.52
C TYR A 206 -63.74 -34.87 50.13
N LYS A 207 -64.11 -33.58 50.03
CA LYS A 207 -64.33 -32.92 48.74
C LYS A 207 -63.09 -32.88 47.85
N LYS A 208 -61.90 -32.69 48.46
CA LYS A 208 -60.61 -32.76 47.73
C LYS A 208 -60.34 -34.17 47.23
N LEU A 209 -60.60 -35.18 48.08
CA LEU A 209 -60.46 -36.59 47.75
C LEU A 209 -61.45 -37.05 46.67
N GLU A 210 -62.70 -36.62 46.73
CA GLU A 210 -63.74 -36.89 45.74
C GLU A 210 -63.35 -36.31 44.38
N THR A 211 -62.84 -35.08 44.36
CA THR A 211 -62.34 -34.45 43.14
C THR A 211 -61.18 -35.24 42.54
N LEU A 212 -60.26 -35.73 43.37
CA LEU A 212 -59.13 -36.54 42.93
C LEU A 212 -59.59 -37.92 42.44
N ALA A 213 -60.46 -38.59 43.19
CA ALA A 213 -60.99 -39.90 42.86
C ALA A 213 -61.79 -39.86 41.53
N GLY A 214 -62.54 -38.78 41.29
CA GLY A 214 -63.20 -38.53 40.01
C GLY A 214 -62.20 -38.39 38.85
N LYS A 215 -61.06 -37.72 39.06
CA LYS A 215 -60.00 -37.58 38.04
C LYS A 215 -59.26 -38.90 37.76
N ILE A 216 -59.04 -39.73 38.78
CA ILE A 216 -58.39 -41.04 38.65
C ILE A 216 -59.32 -42.05 37.94
N GLY A 217 -60.65 -41.83 38.00
CA GLY A 217 -61.63 -42.65 37.30
C GLY A 217 -62.04 -43.91 38.07
N PHE A 218 -62.21 -43.81 39.38
CA PHE A 218 -62.75 -44.91 40.18
C PHE A 218 -64.16 -45.32 39.73
N GLU A 219 -64.52 -46.58 39.96
CA GLU A 219 -65.83 -47.13 39.57
C GLU A 219 -66.99 -46.34 40.20
N ALA A 220 -68.06 -46.14 39.42
CA ALA A 220 -69.21 -45.35 39.84
C ALA A 220 -69.85 -45.85 41.15
N SER A 221 -69.88 -47.17 41.35
CA SER A 221 -70.37 -47.82 42.57
C SER A 221 -69.54 -47.45 43.81
N LEU A 222 -68.21 -47.38 43.66
CA LEU A 222 -67.31 -46.93 44.72
C LEU A 222 -67.55 -45.44 45.00
N MET A 223 -67.60 -44.61 43.95
CA MET A 223 -67.84 -43.17 44.06
C MET A 223 -69.17 -42.84 44.75
N THR A 224 -70.22 -43.66 44.58
CA THR A 224 -71.50 -43.44 45.29
C THR A 224 -71.47 -43.87 46.76
N ALA A 225 -70.59 -44.81 47.12
CA ALA A 225 -70.44 -45.32 48.48
C ALA A 225 -69.45 -44.49 49.33
N LEU A 226 -68.51 -43.80 48.67
CA LEU A 226 -67.47 -42.99 49.32
C LEU A 226 -68.01 -41.93 50.32
N PRO A 227 -69.06 -41.14 50.04
CA PRO A 227 -69.52 -40.10 50.96
C PRO A 227 -70.04 -40.67 52.28
N THR A 228 -70.76 -41.79 52.23
CA THR A 228 -71.40 -42.40 53.40
C THR A 228 -70.43 -43.23 54.24
N SER A 229 -69.30 -43.65 53.67
CA SER A 229 -68.27 -44.42 54.37
C SER A 229 -67.12 -43.55 54.89
N MET A 230 -66.68 -42.53 54.15
CA MET A 230 -65.54 -41.67 54.52
C MET A 230 -65.89 -40.58 55.54
N LEU A 231 -67.15 -40.13 55.61
CA LEU A 231 -67.60 -39.11 56.57
C LEU A 231 -67.98 -39.68 57.95
N LYS A 232 -68.01 -41.01 58.10
CA LYS A 232 -68.16 -41.68 59.40
C LYS A 232 -66.81 -41.73 60.11
N LYS A 233 -66.83 -41.62 61.45
CA LYS A 233 -65.67 -41.90 62.30
C LYS A 233 -65.18 -43.33 62.06
N PRO A 234 -63.86 -43.59 62.16
CA PRO A 234 -63.32 -44.93 62.00
C PRO A 234 -63.98 -45.98 62.89
N ALA A 235 -64.35 -45.61 64.13
CA ALA A 235 -65.03 -46.50 65.08
C ALA A 235 -66.49 -46.83 64.71
N ASP A 236 -67.15 -45.98 63.92
CA ASP A 236 -68.56 -46.12 63.52
C ASP A 236 -68.72 -46.82 62.15
N ARG A 237 -67.61 -47.23 61.53
CA ARG A 237 -67.62 -47.90 60.22
C ARG A 237 -67.99 -49.37 60.37
N GLY A 238 -69.02 -49.80 59.65
CA GLY A 238 -69.36 -51.21 59.49
C GLY A 238 -68.42 -51.93 58.51
N SER A 239 -68.61 -53.23 58.33
CA SER A 239 -67.82 -54.04 57.39
C SER A 239 -67.84 -53.51 55.96
N PHE A 240 -69.00 -53.02 55.49
CA PHE A 240 -69.13 -52.39 54.18
C PHE A 240 -68.32 -51.09 54.07
N ASP A 241 -68.41 -50.21 55.08
CA ASP A 241 -67.67 -48.94 55.08
C ASP A 241 -66.15 -49.19 55.10
N ALA A 242 -65.69 -50.16 55.91
CA ALA A 242 -64.29 -50.56 55.96
C ALA A 242 -63.81 -51.11 54.59
N MET A 243 -64.64 -51.88 53.89
CA MET A 243 -64.34 -52.38 52.54
C MET A 243 -64.21 -51.23 51.53
N VAL A 244 -65.11 -50.25 51.56
CA VAL A 244 -65.07 -49.06 50.67
C VAL A 244 -63.79 -48.24 50.88
N VAL A 245 -63.42 -47.99 52.15
CA VAL A 245 -62.17 -47.29 52.50
C VAL A 245 -60.94 -48.07 52.03
N ALA A 246 -60.94 -49.40 52.22
CA ALA A 246 -59.84 -50.27 51.76
C ALA A 246 -59.70 -50.28 50.23
N GLN A 247 -60.82 -50.32 49.49
CA GLN A 247 -60.82 -50.26 48.02
C GLN A 247 -60.30 -48.91 47.50
N LEU A 248 -60.65 -47.80 48.15
CA LEU A 248 -60.09 -46.48 47.82
C LEU A 248 -58.57 -46.45 48.06
N GLN A 249 -58.10 -46.95 49.21
CA GLN A 249 -56.68 -47.05 49.52
C GLN A 249 -55.93 -47.89 48.48
N GLU A 250 -56.48 -49.05 48.12
CA GLU A 250 -55.89 -49.96 47.15
C GLU A 250 -55.80 -49.30 45.77
N GLY A 251 -56.87 -48.62 45.31
CA GLY A 251 -56.82 -47.97 44.00
C GLY A 251 -55.93 -46.73 43.96
N LEU A 252 -55.85 -45.94 45.03
CA LEU A 252 -54.87 -44.86 45.15
C LEU A 252 -53.43 -45.42 45.12
N GLY A 253 -53.20 -46.53 45.84
CA GLY A 253 -51.93 -47.26 45.81
C GLY A 253 -51.57 -47.81 44.42
N LYS A 254 -52.54 -48.39 43.71
CA LYS A 254 -52.36 -48.86 42.32
C LYS A 254 -52.03 -47.69 41.38
N ARG A 255 -52.72 -46.56 41.50
CA ARG A 255 -52.43 -45.38 40.68
C ARG A 255 -51.03 -44.83 40.95
N LEU A 256 -50.62 -44.75 42.22
CA LEU A 256 -49.25 -44.36 42.59
C LEU A 256 -48.19 -45.32 42.03
N ALA A 257 -48.45 -46.62 42.06
CA ALA A 257 -47.56 -47.62 41.47
C ALA A 257 -47.43 -47.43 39.94
N GLN A 258 -48.55 -47.27 39.23
CA GLN A 258 -48.56 -47.00 37.78
C GLN A 258 -47.80 -45.72 37.42
N LEU A 259 -48.04 -44.63 38.15
CA LEU A 259 -47.30 -43.37 37.96
C LEU A 259 -45.82 -43.54 38.28
N GLY A 260 -45.48 -44.33 39.30
CA GLY A 260 -44.10 -44.70 39.63
C GLY A 260 -43.40 -45.45 38.50
N GLU A 261 -44.06 -46.43 37.90
CA GLU A 261 -43.55 -47.17 36.74
C GLU A 261 -43.37 -46.26 35.52
N GLN A 262 -44.36 -45.40 35.22
CA GLN A 262 -44.28 -44.43 34.13
C GLN A 262 -43.12 -43.46 34.30
N LEU A 263 -42.89 -42.96 35.52
CA LEU A 263 -41.75 -42.09 35.83
C LEU A 263 -40.42 -42.83 35.74
N SER A 264 -40.34 -44.07 36.24
CA SER A 264 -39.13 -44.88 36.15
C SER A 264 -38.77 -45.20 34.69
N ALA A 265 -39.76 -45.47 33.85
CA ALA A 265 -39.55 -45.73 32.41
C ALA A 265 -39.23 -44.45 31.63
N GLY A 266 -39.83 -43.32 32.01
CA GLY A 266 -39.65 -42.03 31.33
C GLY A 266 -38.37 -41.28 31.72
N ALA A 267 -37.85 -41.49 32.94
CA ALA A 267 -36.71 -40.74 33.47
C ALA A 267 -35.43 -40.83 32.60
N PRO A 268 -35.01 -42.01 32.10
CA PRO A 268 -33.82 -42.08 31.24
C PRO A 268 -33.99 -41.30 29.94
N LEU A 269 -35.18 -41.32 29.34
CA LEU A 269 -35.47 -40.60 28.10
C LEU A 269 -35.56 -39.09 28.31
N ALA A 270 -36.14 -38.65 29.44
CA ALA A 270 -36.17 -37.23 29.81
C ALA A 270 -34.75 -36.70 30.05
N GLN A 271 -33.93 -37.47 30.77
CA GLN A 271 -32.52 -37.15 30.99
C GLN A 271 -31.74 -37.07 29.66
N GLN A 272 -31.89 -38.06 28.76
CA GLN A 272 -31.23 -38.03 27.45
C GLN A 272 -31.61 -36.80 26.62
N ARG A 273 -32.89 -36.39 26.64
CA ARG A 273 -33.34 -35.18 25.93
C ARG A 273 -32.78 -33.91 26.57
N GLN A 274 -32.78 -33.82 27.90
CA GLN A 274 -32.16 -32.71 28.62
C GLN A 274 -30.66 -32.58 28.30
N GLU A 275 -29.92 -33.68 28.31
CA GLU A 275 -28.50 -33.71 27.96
C GLU A 275 -28.27 -33.29 26.50
N ALA A 276 -29.11 -33.77 25.58
CA ALA A 276 -29.05 -33.37 24.17
C ALA A 276 -29.31 -31.87 23.96
N THR A 277 -30.29 -31.28 24.67
CA THR A 277 -30.54 -29.84 24.63
C THR A 277 -29.37 -29.05 25.22
N GLN A 278 -28.83 -29.48 26.35
CA GLN A 278 -27.66 -28.83 26.97
C GLN A 278 -26.42 -28.89 26.06
N GLN A 279 -26.20 -30.02 25.40
CA GLN A 279 -25.10 -30.18 24.46
C GLN A 279 -25.27 -29.26 23.23
N ALA A 280 -26.46 -29.20 22.64
CA ALA A 280 -26.75 -28.29 21.53
C ALA A 280 -26.61 -26.81 21.93
N ALA A 281 -26.98 -26.45 23.17
CA ALA A 281 -26.79 -25.10 23.69
C ALA A 281 -25.30 -24.74 23.82
N LYS A 282 -24.47 -25.66 24.34
CA LYS A 282 -23.02 -25.48 24.41
C LYS A 282 -22.38 -25.33 23.02
N GLU A 283 -22.83 -26.12 22.05
CA GLU A 283 -22.36 -26.04 20.66
C GLU A 283 -22.72 -24.69 20.02
N LEU A 284 -23.91 -24.15 20.30
CA LEU A 284 -24.30 -22.82 19.85
C LEU A 284 -23.42 -21.73 20.46
N GLU A 285 -23.15 -21.78 21.76
CA GLU A 285 -22.26 -20.78 22.41
C GLU A 285 -20.83 -20.87 21.86
N ALA A 286 -20.27 -22.08 21.71
CA ALA A 286 -18.95 -22.26 21.10
C ALA A 286 -18.90 -21.77 19.64
N ALA A 287 -19.99 -21.92 18.88
CA ALA A 287 -20.09 -21.38 17.52
C ALA A 287 -20.15 -19.84 17.51
N LYS A 288 -20.84 -19.23 18.48
CA LYS A 288 -20.89 -17.76 18.62
C LYS A 288 -19.54 -17.17 19.00
N GLU A 289 -18.80 -17.81 19.91
CA GLU A 289 -17.44 -17.39 20.27
C GLU A 289 -16.53 -17.38 19.03
N LYS A 290 -16.53 -18.46 18.24
CA LYS A 290 -15.79 -18.52 16.97
C LYS A 290 -16.24 -17.48 15.96
N GLN A 291 -17.53 -17.17 15.91
CA GLN A 291 -18.06 -16.10 15.04
C GLN A 291 -17.53 -14.73 15.46
N GLN A 292 -17.50 -14.46 16.76
CA GLN A 292 -16.95 -13.21 17.30
C GLN A 292 -15.44 -13.09 16.98
N GLU A 293 -14.66 -14.13 17.25
CA GLU A 293 -13.23 -14.16 16.93
C GLU A 293 -12.97 -13.94 15.43
N ALA A 294 -13.74 -14.59 14.56
CA ALA A 294 -13.62 -14.40 13.11
C ALA A 294 -14.02 -12.98 12.67
N ALA A 295 -15.01 -12.37 13.33
CA ALA A 295 -15.43 -11.00 13.04
C ALA A 295 -14.35 -9.99 13.44
N GLU A 296 -13.77 -10.13 14.63
CA GLU A 296 -12.65 -9.30 15.09
C GLU A 296 -11.42 -9.46 14.20
N ALA A 297 -11.08 -10.70 13.81
CA ALA A 297 -9.97 -10.98 12.92
C ALA A 297 -10.18 -10.37 11.51
N TYR A 298 -11.41 -10.40 10.99
CA TYR A 298 -11.75 -9.76 9.71
C TYR A 298 -11.64 -8.24 9.80
N GLN A 299 -12.15 -7.61 10.86
CA GLN A 299 -12.01 -6.16 11.06
C GLN A 299 -10.54 -5.74 11.16
N ALA A 300 -9.73 -6.48 11.91
CA ALA A 300 -8.29 -6.24 12.00
C ALA A 300 -7.59 -6.33 10.63
N SER A 301 -8.00 -7.28 9.76
CA SER A 301 -7.45 -7.37 8.40
C SER A 301 -7.87 -6.21 7.49
N LEU A 302 -9.08 -5.66 7.64
CA LEU A 302 -9.51 -4.49 6.86
C LEU A 302 -8.72 -3.25 7.24
N GLU A 303 -8.46 -3.03 8.53
CA GLU A 303 -7.63 -1.92 8.98
C GLU A 303 -6.17 -2.08 8.52
N ALA A 304 -5.61 -3.30 8.57
CA ALA A 304 -4.29 -3.58 8.02
C ALA A 304 -4.23 -3.29 6.51
N GLN A 305 -5.23 -3.74 5.73
CA GLN A 305 -5.32 -3.46 4.30
C GLN A 305 -5.35 -1.95 4.02
N LYS A 306 -6.14 -1.19 4.79
CA LYS A 306 -6.23 0.27 4.67
C LYS A 306 -4.91 0.97 5.00
N GLN A 307 -4.18 0.49 6.01
CA GLN A 307 -2.85 1.00 6.34
C GLN A 307 -1.87 0.75 5.19
N ARG A 308 -1.84 -0.47 4.62
CA ARG A 308 -1.01 -0.79 3.46
C ARG A 308 -1.34 0.05 2.23
N GLN A 309 -2.61 0.34 2.00
CA GLN A 309 -3.03 1.25 0.92
C GLN A 309 -2.46 2.66 1.14
N ALA A 310 -2.51 3.18 2.38
CA ALA A 310 -1.95 4.49 2.69
C ALA A 310 -0.42 4.53 2.52
N GLU A 311 0.28 3.47 2.92
CA GLU A 311 1.73 3.31 2.71
C GLU A 311 2.10 3.30 1.22
N LEU A 312 1.34 2.58 0.39
CA LEU A 312 1.53 2.56 -1.07
C LEU A 312 1.34 3.94 -1.69
N GLU A 313 0.28 4.67 -1.31
CA GLU A 313 0.04 6.01 -1.82
C GLU A 313 1.13 7.00 -1.39
N ALA A 314 1.63 6.88 -0.16
CA ALA A 314 2.77 7.66 0.30
C ALA A 314 4.04 7.34 -0.50
N ALA A 315 4.37 6.05 -0.70
CA ALA A 315 5.53 5.64 -1.49
C ALA A 315 5.44 6.13 -2.95
N LYS A 316 4.27 6.02 -3.59
CA LYS A 316 4.04 6.55 -4.95
C LYS A 316 4.20 8.07 -5.02
N LYS A 317 3.82 8.79 -3.96
CA LYS A 317 4.02 10.24 -3.88
C LYS A 317 5.50 10.61 -3.78
N GLU A 318 6.28 9.87 -2.99
CA GLU A 318 7.74 10.06 -2.90
C GLU A 318 8.42 9.82 -4.25
N VAL A 319 8.05 8.75 -4.98
CA VAL A 319 8.56 8.49 -6.35
C VAL A 319 8.28 9.68 -7.27
N LYS A 320 7.04 10.21 -7.26
CA LYS A 320 6.66 11.38 -8.06
C LYS A 320 7.43 12.64 -7.66
N SER A 321 7.78 12.80 -6.38
CA SER A 321 8.51 13.98 -5.90
C SER A 321 9.95 14.07 -6.43
N VAL A 322 10.53 12.95 -6.84
CA VAL A 322 11.90 12.89 -7.38
C VAL A 322 11.96 13.25 -8.87
N GLU A 323 10.85 13.12 -9.63
CA GLU A 323 10.84 13.41 -11.07
C GLU A 323 11.28 14.84 -11.45
N PRO A 324 10.85 15.91 -10.76
CA PRO A 324 11.32 17.26 -11.06
C PRO A 324 12.82 17.41 -10.81
N ARG A 325 13.34 16.78 -9.75
CA ARG A 325 14.76 16.80 -9.43
C ARG A 325 15.58 16.10 -10.50
N LEU A 326 15.15 14.91 -10.95
CA LEU A 326 15.81 14.17 -12.03
C LEU A 326 15.81 14.97 -13.34
N LYS A 327 14.70 15.63 -13.68
CA LYS A 327 14.64 16.51 -14.86
C LYS A 327 15.61 17.68 -14.76
N ALA A 328 15.71 18.30 -13.59
CA ALA A 328 16.63 19.41 -13.36
C ALA A 328 18.10 18.97 -13.46
N THR A 329 18.45 17.81 -12.90
CA THR A 329 19.83 17.30 -12.94
C THR A 329 20.23 16.83 -14.35
N LEU A 330 19.32 16.19 -15.09
CA LEU A 330 19.55 15.83 -16.50
C LEU A 330 19.74 17.07 -17.38
N LYS A 331 18.97 18.14 -17.13
CA LYS A 331 19.15 19.41 -17.83
C LYS A 331 20.53 20.02 -17.53
N ALA A 332 20.91 20.06 -16.26
CA ALA A 332 22.22 20.59 -15.85
C ALA A 332 23.39 19.78 -16.41
N GLN A 333 23.28 18.45 -16.43
CA GLN A 333 24.27 17.58 -17.08
C GLN A 333 24.43 17.93 -18.56
N LYS A 334 23.31 18.03 -19.29
CA LYS A 334 23.34 18.38 -20.71
C LYS A 334 23.96 19.76 -20.95
N GLU A 335 23.58 20.77 -20.15
CA GLU A 335 24.15 22.12 -20.27
C GLU A 335 25.68 22.11 -20.04
N ALA A 336 26.17 21.37 -19.04
CA ALA A 336 27.60 21.24 -18.78
C ALA A 336 28.35 20.45 -19.88
N GLU A 337 27.74 19.41 -20.44
CA GLU A 337 28.28 18.65 -21.58
C GLU A 337 28.34 19.49 -22.86
N ASP A 338 27.27 20.23 -23.16
CA ASP A 338 27.19 21.15 -24.30
C ASP A 338 28.22 22.29 -24.16
N GLU A 339 28.40 22.85 -22.97
CA GLU A 339 29.40 23.88 -22.67
C GLU A 339 30.84 23.35 -22.85
N LEU A 340 31.14 22.17 -22.29
CA LEU A 340 32.43 21.51 -22.49
C LEU A 340 32.71 21.20 -23.97
N LYS A 341 31.69 20.72 -24.69
CA LYS A 341 31.80 20.41 -26.11
C LYS A 341 32.06 21.67 -26.93
N HIS A 342 31.30 22.73 -26.71
CA HIS A 342 31.51 24.03 -27.35
C HIS A 342 32.93 24.54 -27.09
N PHE A 343 33.39 24.48 -25.84
CA PHE A 343 34.73 24.93 -25.50
C PHE A 343 35.82 24.13 -26.23
N ARG A 344 35.67 22.81 -26.37
CA ARG A 344 36.64 21.96 -27.06
C ARG A 344 36.60 22.10 -28.58
N GLU A 345 35.41 22.08 -29.17
CA GLU A 345 35.24 22.03 -30.62
C GLU A 345 35.38 23.41 -31.28
N TYR A 346 35.03 24.48 -30.56
CA TYR A 346 35.11 25.84 -31.07
C TYR A 346 36.29 26.61 -30.45
N ASN A 347 36.27 26.86 -29.14
CA ASN A 347 37.23 27.76 -28.50
C ASN A 347 38.69 27.25 -28.58
N LEU A 348 38.93 25.97 -28.26
CA LEU A 348 40.26 25.37 -28.41
C LEU A 348 40.68 25.25 -29.86
N ALA A 349 39.77 24.88 -30.78
CA ALA A 349 40.11 24.77 -32.19
C ALA A 349 40.53 26.12 -32.78
N CYS A 350 39.86 27.21 -32.39
CA CYS A 350 40.26 28.58 -32.72
C CYS A 350 41.65 28.91 -32.18
N PHE A 351 41.93 28.55 -30.92
CA PHE A 351 43.26 28.72 -30.33
C PHE A 351 44.34 27.93 -31.07
N GLU A 352 44.12 26.64 -31.35
CA GLU A 352 45.07 25.75 -32.01
C GLU A 352 45.40 26.24 -33.42
N LYS A 353 44.40 26.65 -34.19
CA LYS A 353 44.60 27.23 -35.53
C LYS A 353 45.48 28.48 -35.50
N LEU A 354 45.24 29.40 -34.56
CA LEU A 354 46.07 30.59 -34.42
C LEU A 354 47.46 30.28 -33.86
N ARG A 355 47.55 29.35 -32.91
CA ARG A 355 48.83 28.87 -32.35
C ARG A 355 49.70 28.25 -33.44
N ASP A 356 49.14 27.42 -34.30
CA ASP A 356 49.90 26.65 -35.29
C ASP A 356 50.00 27.36 -36.66
N HIS A 357 49.37 28.53 -36.81
CA HIS A 357 49.46 29.35 -38.01
C HIS A 357 50.91 29.76 -38.30
N SER A 358 51.40 29.43 -39.49
CA SER A 358 52.71 29.82 -40.00
C SER A 358 52.54 30.75 -41.20
N ALA A 359 53.38 31.78 -41.29
CA ALA A 359 53.44 32.59 -42.50
C ALA A 359 53.98 31.69 -43.60
N GLU A 360 53.18 31.44 -44.65
CA GLU A 360 53.70 30.82 -45.86
C GLU A 360 54.85 31.71 -46.36
N ASN A 361 56.06 31.21 -46.21
CA ASN A 361 57.26 31.92 -46.54
C ASN A 361 57.31 32.00 -48.07
N PRO A 362 57.14 33.18 -48.71
CA PRO A 362 57.05 33.26 -50.17
C PRO A 362 58.29 32.66 -50.84
N LYS A 363 59.43 32.64 -50.13
CA LYS A 363 60.68 32.02 -50.57
C LYS A 363 60.64 30.49 -50.61
N GLU A 364 59.98 29.82 -49.68
CA GLU A 364 59.84 28.35 -49.68
C GLU A 364 58.82 27.89 -50.72
N THR A 365 57.73 28.64 -50.91
CA THR A 365 56.76 28.37 -51.98
C THR A 365 57.37 28.60 -53.37
N LEU A 366 58.19 29.64 -53.54
CA LEU A 366 58.95 29.88 -54.77
C LEU A 366 60.02 28.80 -55.01
N LEU A 367 60.73 28.34 -53.98
CA LEU A 367 61.70 27.25 -54.08
C LEU A 367 61.03 25.91 -54.42
N ALA A 368 59.90 25.59 -53.80
CA ALA A 368 59.15 24.37 -54.09
C ALA A 368 58.54 24.37 -55.50
N ASN A 369 58.03 25.52 -55.96
CA ASN A 369 57.52 25.67 -57.32
C ASN A 369 58.65 25.63 -58.36
N ALA A 370 59.79 26.29 -58.10
CA ALA A 370 60.97 26.23 -58.98
C ALA A 370 61.55 24.80 -59.06
N GLN A 371 61.55 24.04 -57.96
CA GLN A 371 61.97 22.63 -57.96
C GLN A 371 61.00 21.73 -58.75
N ARG A 372 59.69 22.03 -58.70
CA ARG A 372 58.67 21.31 -59.46
C ARG A 372 58.75 21.60 -60.96
N GLU A 373 58.98 22.86 -61.34
CA GLU A 373 59.23 23.24 -62.74
C GLU A 373 60.54 22.63 -63.29
N LEU A 374 61.59 22.54 -62.47
CA LEU A 374 62.82 21.85 -62.86
C LEU A 374 62.61 20.33 -63.04
N ALA A 375 61.78 19.72 -62.21
CA ALA A 375 61.45 18.30 -62.33
C ALA A 375 60.58 18.00 -63.57
N GLU A 376 59.64 18.88 -63.91
CA GLU A 376 58.84 18.76 -65.14
C GLU A 376 59.69 19.01 -66.40
N ALA A 377 60.61 19.98 -66.37
CA ALA A 377 61.55 20.21 -67.48
C ALA A 377 62.50 19.02 -67.69
N ALA A 378 63.03 18.43 -66.62
CA ALA A 378 63.86 17.23 -66.70
C ALA A 378 63.09 16.00 -67.22
N ALA A 379 61.80 15.89 -66.91
CA ALA A 379 60.93 14.83 -67.44
C ALA A 379 60.64 15.01 -68.94
N LEU A 380 60.57 16.26 -69.43
CA LEU A 380 60.42 16.58 -70.85
C LEU A 380 61.71 16.34 -71.64
N GLU A 381 62.88 16.71 -71.12
CA GLU A 381 64.17 16.39 -71.78
C GLU A 381 64.44 14.88 -71.82
N ALA A 382 64.04 14.13 -70.79
CA ALA A 382 64.11 12.66 -70.79
C ALA A 382 63.16 12.01 -71.82
N ALA A 383 62.07 12.69 -72.18
CA ALA A 383 61.13 12.25 -73.21
C ALA A 383 61.63 12.58 -74.63
N GLU A 384 62.36 13.68 -74.83
CA GLU A 384 62.95 14.04 -76.13
C GLU A 384 64.26 13.29 -76.44
N ALA A 385 65.03 12.88 -75.43
CA ALA A 385 66.23 12.04 -75.62
C ALA A 385 65.94 10.55 -75.88
N GLY A 386 64.66 10.15 -75.82
CA GLY A 386 64.19 8.78 -76.07
C GLY A 386 63.41 8.59 -77.38
N ALA A 387 63.38 9.60 -78.25
CA ALA A 387 62.68 9.57 -79.55
C ALA A 387 63.62 9.29 -80.74
#